data_AF-A0A420CLC5-F1
#
_entry.id   AF-A0A420CLC5-F1
#
_cell.length_a   1.000
_cell.length_b   1.000
_cell.length_c   1.000
_cell.angle_alpha   90.00
_cell.angle_beta   90.00
_cell.angle_gamma   90.00
#
_symmetry.space_group_name_H-M   'P 1'
#
loop_
_entity.id
_entity.type
_entity.pdbx_description
1 polymer ?
#
loop_
_entity_poly.entity_id
_entity_poly.type
_entity_poly.pdbx_seq_one_letter_code
_entity_poly.pdbx_strand_id
1 'polypeptide(L)'
;MRKLNFYFLFLVLAFLTSCRTDEIIVRQEVVEGLPSENTAIKGFYMLNEGNMGSNKCTLDFFDYTKGTYYRNIYAEINPNVVKELGDVGNDIKVYGSKLYIVVNVSNKIEVLDAKTAKRITSIPLQNCRYLAFKNGKAYASSYAGPVAINPKAPKGKVVEIDTASLSIQREVVVGYQPEEMEIVGNQLFVANSGGYKAPDYDNTVSVIDLNTFTELKKINVAINLHHIKKDNYGDLYVTSRGDYYNVPSSLYLIDAATGTVKKDFHLSVSEMTIVNDKLYFYGNEFNYNTHSYKKTFGIIDVKTEQIIANRIFDKEYEDAIKTPYGIAVNPITEDIYMTDARNYVSMGFLYCFDKNGHFKWKTEGGNIPAHFAFLYK
;
A
#
# COMPACT_ATOMS: atom_id res chain seq x y z
N MET A 1 -24.51 72.01 -8.45
CA MET A 1 -24.44 71.26 -7.18
C MET A 1 -25.25 69.98 -7.33
N ARG A 2 -24.63 68.87 -7.76
CA ARG A 2 -25.31 67.57 -7.96
C ARG A 2 -24.99 66.67 -6.76
N LYS A 3 -26.05 66.17 -6.15
CA LYS A 3 -26.09 65.40 -4.91
C LYS A 3 -25.26 64.12 -5.05
N LEU A 4 -24.33 63.93 -4.11
CA LEU A 4 -23.47 62.75 -3.98
C LEU A 4 -24.35 61.56 -3.55
N ASN A 5 -24.39 60.53 -4.39
CA ASN A 5 -25.27 59.37 -4.21
C ASN A 5 -24.69 58.42 -3.15
N PHE A 6 -25.11 58.58 -1.90
CA PHE A 6 -24.71 57.77 -0.74
C PHE A 6 -25.11 56.28 -0.84
N TYR A 7 -25.82 55.87 -1.88
CA TYR A 7 -26.26 54.49 -2.10
C TYR A 7 -25.15 53.54 -2.56
N PHE A 8 -23.99 54.05 -3.00
CA PHE A 8 -22.88 53.20 -3.44
C PHE A 8 -22.03 52.65 -2.28
N LEU A 9 -22.19 53.17 -1.05
CA LEU A 9 -21.39 52.75 0.10
C LEU A 9 -22.00 51.56 0.87
N PHE A 10 -23.29 51.29 0.69
CA PHE A 10 -23.96 50.15 1.35
C PHE A 10 -23.84 48.84 0.56
N LEU A 11 -23.49 48.90 -0.73
CA LEU A 11 -23.34 47.70 -1.58
C LEU A 11 -21.95 47.05 -1.47
N VAL A 12 -20.97 47.75 -0.89
CA VAL A 12 -19.58 47.25 -0.76
C VAL A 12 -19.35 46.49 0.56
N LEU A 13 -20.19 46.70 1.59
CA LEU A 13 -20.08 45.96 2.85
C LEU A 13 -20.75 44.57 2.84
N ALA A 14 -21.60 44.26 1.84
CA ALA A 14 -22.28 42.96 1.76
C ALA A 14 -21.40 41.83 1.20
N PHE A 15 -20.23 42.14 0.62
CA PHE A 15 -19.33 41.14 0.02
C PHE A 15 -18.21 40.64 0.94
N LEU A 16 -18.22 41.01 2.23
CA LEU A 16 -17.23 40.49 3.22
C LEU A 16 -17.74 39.31 4.05
N THR A 17 -18.92 38.76 3.75
CA THR A 17 -19.38 37.51 4.35
C THR A 17 -19.11 36.34 3.41
N SER A 18 -17.82 36.06 3.18
CA SER A 18 -17.42 34.71 2.77
C SER A 18 -17.68 33.81 3.98
N CYS A 19 -18.85 33.16 4.00
CA CYS A 19 -19.03 31.98 4.82
C CYS A 19 -18.00 30.96 4.35
N ARG A 20 -16.88 30.84 5.07
CA ARG A 20 -16.15 29.58 5.10
C ARG A 20 -17.19 28.54 5.49
N THR A 21 -17.61 27.70 4.55
CA THR A 21 -18.21 26.42 4.91
C THR A 21 -17.22 25.78 5.86
N ASP A 22 -17.67 25.50 7.08
CA ASP A 22 -16.91 24.76 8.08
C ASP A 22 -16.20 23.61 7.37
N GLU A 23 -14.88 23.54 7.51
CA GLU A 23 -14.12 22.39 7.02
C GLU A 23 -14.82 21.15 7.60
N ILE A 24 -15.41 20.32 6.74
CA ILE A 24 -16.04 19.07 7.16
C ILE A 24 -14.91 18.14 7.56
N ILE A 25 -14.49 18.24 8.82
CA ILE A 25 -13.54 17.33 9.41
C ILE A 25 -14.32 16.04 9.67
N VAL A 26 -14.03 15.01 8.88
CA VAL A 26 -14.49 13.65 9.21
C VAL A 26 -13.87 13.29 10.55
N ARG A 27 -14.69 13.10 11.57
CA ARG A 27 -14.23 12.83 12.93
C ARG A 27 -13.73 11.39 13.05
N GLN A 28 -12.96 11.12 14.10
CA GLN A 28 -12.66 9.76 14.48
C GLN A 28 -13.94 9.02 14.83
N GLU A 29 -14.03 7.75 14.42
CA GLU A 29 -15.13 6.86 14.80
C GLU A 29 -14.58 5.65 15.54
N VAL A 30 -15.37 5.11 16.48
CA VAL A 30 -14.93 4.02 17.36
C VAL A 30 -15.90 2.86 17.25
N VAL A 31 -15.37 1.67 16.99
CA VAL A 31 -16.10 0.41 17.00
C VAL A 31 -15.54 -0.46 18.14
N GLU A 32 -16.36 -0.70 19.15
CA GLU A 32 -16.01 -1.51 20.32
C GLU A 32 -16.59 -2.93 20.22
N GLY A 33 -16.15 -3.82 21.11
CA GLY A 33 -16.70 -5.18 21.22
C GLY A 33 -16.16 -6.18 20.20
N LEU A 34 -15.07 -5.85 19.50
CA LEU A 34 -14.32 -6.83 18.72
C LEU A 34 -13.51 -7.73 19.67
N PRO A 35 -13.08 -8.93 19.24
CA PRO A 35 -12.25 -9.80 20.07
C PRO A 35 -10.98 -9.08 20.53
N SER A 36 -10.74 -9.14 21.84
CA SER A 36 -9.48 -8.68 22.41
C SER A 36 -8.46 -9.81 22.46
N GLU A 37 -7.20 -9.45 22.28
CA GLU A 37 -6.08 -10.39 22.27
C GLU A 37 -4.90 -9.79 23.05
N ASN A 38 -4.20 -10.66 23.78
CA ASN A 38 -3.05 -10.27 24.59
C ASN A 38 -1.79 -10.99 24.10
N THR A 39 -1.31 -10.63 22.90
CA THR A 39 -0.09 -11.19 22.29
C THR A 39 1.06 -10.17 22.32
N ALA A 40 2.20 -10.47 21.70
CA ALA A 40 3.28 -9.48 21.54
C ALA A 40 2.91 -8.34 20.57
N ILE A 41 1.86 -8.52 19.76
CA ILE A 41 1.31 -7.51 18.88
C ILE A 41 0.20 -6.76 19.64
N LYS A 42 0.32 -5.44 19.72
CA LYS A 42 -0.67 -4.56 20.35
C LYS A 42 -1.89 -4.35 19.44
N GLY A 43 -1.69 -4.45 18.13
CA GLY A 43 -2.70 -4.12 17.14
C GLY A 43 -2.08 -3.93 15.76
N PHE A 44 -2.84 -3.33 14.84
CA PHE A 44 -2.30 -2.87 13.57
C PHE A 44 -2.89 -1.53 13.14
N TYR A 45 -2.12 -0.80 12.37
CA TYR A 45 -2.59 0.31 11.55
C TYR A 45 -3.17 -0.21 10.25
N MET A 46 -4.28 0.38 9.82
CA MET A 46 -4.89 0.15 8.52
C MET A 46 -4.87 1.47 7.74
N LEU A 47 -4.17 1.47 6.61
CA LEU A 47 -4.12 2.61 5.70
C LEU A 47 -5.18 2.43 4.61
N ASN A 48 -6.03 3.45 4.49
CA ASN A 48 -7.04 3.53 3.47
C ASN A 48 -6.55 4.47 2.37
N GLU A 49 -6.51 3.99 1.12
CA GLU A 49 -5.96 4.74 -0.01
C GLU A 49 -6.72 6.06 -0.22
N GLY A 50 -8.05 5.98 -0.22
CA GLY A 50 -8.90 7.02 -0.80
C GLY A 50 -8.82 7.03 -2.33
N ASN A 51 -9.85 7.57 -2.98
CA ASN A 51 -9.81 7.77 -4.42
C ASN A 51 -8.77 8.83 -4.82
N MET A 52 -8.02 8.57 -5.89
CA MET A 52 -7.13 9.55 -6.51
C MET A 52 -7.85 10.87 -6.81
N GLY A 53 -7.22 11.99 -6.45
CA GLY A 53 -7.74 13.34 -6.62
C GLY A 53 -8.76 13.75 -5.57
N SER A 54 -9.09 12.90 -4.60
CA SER A 54 -10.11 13.19 -3.59
C SER A 54 -9.55 13.67 -2.26
N ASN A 55 -8.24 13.44 -2.00
CA ASN A 55 -7.58 13.78 -0.74
C ASN A 55 -8.25 13.13 0.49
N LYS A 56 -8.69 11.87 0.34
CA LYS A 56 -9.44 11.09 1.34
C LYS A 56 -8.65 9.92 1.93
N CYS A 57 -7.32 9.96 1.89
CA CYS A 57 -6.50 8.98 2.59
C CYS A 57 -6.74 9.10 4.10
N THR A 58 -7.01 7.98 4.77
CA THR A 58 -7.24 7.93 6.23
C THR A 58 -6.42 6.83 6.87
N LEU A 59 -6.05 7.04 8.13
CA LEU A 59 -5.38 6.05 8.96
C LEU A 59 -6.33 5.55 10.03
N ASP A 60 -6.50 4.24 10.11
CA ASP A 60 -7.24 3.56 11.17
C ASP A 60 -6.27 2.78 12.07
N PHE A 61 -6.71 2.39 13.26
CA PHE A 61 -5.95 1.55 14.18
C PHE A 61 -6.87 0.55 14.90
N PHE A 62 -6.52 -0.73 14.85
CA PHE A 62 -7.15 -1.75 15.69
C PHE A 62 -6.31 -2.00 16.95
N ASP A 63 -6.86 -1.73 18.13
CA ASP A 63 -6.23 -2.05 19.41
C ASP A 63 -6.70 -3.43 19.89
N TYR A 64 -5.85 -4.44 19.74
CA TYR A 64 -6.15 -5.80 20.20
C TYR A 64 -6.34 -5.85 21.71
N THR A 65 -5.65 -5.03 22.49
CA THR A 65 -5.72 -5.11 23.96
C THR A 65 -7.10 -4.70 24.49
N LYS A 66 -7.83 -3.89 23.70
CA LYS A 66 -9.17 -3.41 24.03
C LYS A 66 -10.28 -4.06 23.20
N GLY A 67 -9.93 -4.68 22.07
CA GLY A 67 -10.94 -5.12 21.10
C GLY A 67 -11.66 -3.91 20.50
N THR A 68 -10.92 -2.85 20.18
CA THR A 68 -11.49 -1.57 19.70
C THR A 68 -10.83 -1.13 18.40
N TYR A 69 -11.64 -0.91 17.37
CA TYR A 69 -11.22 -0.37 16.08
C TYR A 69 -11.50 1.14 16.03
N TYR A 70 -10.45 1.93 15.81
CA TYR A 70 -10.51 3.38 15.70
C TYR A 70 -10.33 3.78 14.23
N ARG A 71 -11.31 4.46 13.65
CA ARG A 71 -11.26 4.95 12.27
C ARG A 71 -10.81 6.39 12.21
N ASN A 72 -10.02 6.71 11.20
CA ASN A 72 -9.58 8.07 10.88
C ASN A 72 -8.91 8.81 12.06
N ILE A 73 -7.92 8.17 12.67
CA ILE A 73 -7.24 8.65 13.89
C ILE A 73 -6.30 9.84 13.65
N TYR A 74 -5.88 10.07 12.40
CA TYR A 74 -4.75 10.97 12.11
C TYR A 74 -5.04 12.43 12.49
N ALA A 75 -6.19 12.98 12.05
CA ALA A 75 -6.56 14.37 12.27
C ALA A 75 -6.78 14.69 13.75
N GLU A 76 -7.37 13.75 14.50
CA GLU A 76 -7.67 13.92 15.91
C GLU A 76 -6.41 13.89 16.78
N ILE A 77 -5.46 13.01 16.44
CA ILE A 77 -4.17 12.90 17.15
C ILE A 77 -3.24 14.08 16.81
N ASN A 78 -3.38 14.65 15.62
CA ASN A 78 -2.50 15.69 15.08
C ASN A 78 -3.27 17.00 14.76
N PRO A 79 -3.88 17.68 15.76
CA PRO A 79 -4.78 18.81 15.50
C PRO A 79 -4.07 20.08 14.98
N ASN A 80 -2.73 20.14 15.09
CA ASN A 80 -1.93 21.32 14.77
C ASN A 80 -1.29 21.27 13.38
N VAL A 81 -1.65 20.29 12.55
CA VAL A 81 -1.16 20.13 11.17
C VAL A 81 -2.35 20.02 10.22
N VAL A 82 -2.08 20.00 8.90
CA VAL A 82 -3.10 19.71 7.89
C VAL A 82 -3.77 18.39 8.24
N LYS A 83 -5.10 18.41 8.35
CA LYS A 83 -5.90 17.33 8.94
C LYS A 83 -6.03 16.14 8.00
N GLU A 84 -6.00 16.39 6.70
CA GLU A 84 -5.99 15.36 5.68
C GLU A 84 -4.61 14.70 5.64
N LEU A 85 -4.58 13.37 5.77
CA LEU A 85 -3.33 12.61 5.63
C LEU A 85 -2.78 12.75 4.21
N GLY A 86 -3.67 12.79 3.22
CA GLY A 86 -3.37 13.18 1.85
C GLY A 86 -4.22 12.41 0.82
N ASP A 87 -3.62 12.13 -0.32
CA ASP A 87 -4.25 11.52 -1.49
C ASP A 87 -3.50 10.25 -1.92
N VAL A 88 -4.19 9.11 -1.91
CA VAL A 88 -3.67 7.77 -2.24
C VAL A 88 -2.58 7.30 -1.26
N GLY A 89 -3.02 6.79 -0.10
CA GLY A 89 -2.14 6.11 0.86
C GLY A 89 -1.68 4.75 0.35
N ASN A 90 -0.42 4.61 -0.07
CA ASN A 90 0.04 3.48 -0.89
C ASN A 90 0.83 2.39 -0.15
N ASP A 91 1.48 2.72 0.96
CA ASP A 91 2.26 1.74 1.74
C ASP A 91 2.40 2.25 3.18
N ILE A 92 2.48 1.31 4.12
CA ILE A 92 2.62 1.61 5.55
C ILE A 92 3.50 0.57 6.23
N LYS A 93 4.52 1.02 6.95
CA LYS A 93 5.46 0.13 7.64
C LYS A 93 5.91 0.73 8.96
N VAL A 94 6.04 -0.13 9.98
CA VAL A 94 6.70 0.21 11.24
C VAL A 94 8.17 -0.16 11.14
N TYR A 95 9.06 0.78 11.48
CA TYR A 95 10.49 0.53 11.62
C TYR A 95 11.04 1.24 12.87
N GLY A 96 11.60 0.46 13.79
CA GLY A 96 12.00 0.96 15.11
C GLY A 96 10.81 1.57 15.85
N SER A 97 10.93 2.82 16.29
CA SER A 97 9.85 3.55 16.98
C SER A 97 8.96 4.38 16.04
N LYS A 98 9.14 4.28 14.72
CA LYS A 98 8.45 5.14 13.74
C LYS A 98 7.54 4.35 12.83
N LEU A 99 6.42 4.98 12.47
CA LEU A 99 5.48 4.54 11.45
C LEU A 99 5.70 5.41 10.21
N TYR A 100 5.97 4.78 9.08
CA TYR A 100 6.18 5.45 7.80
C TYR A 100 4.97 5.16 6.91
N ILE A 101 4.38 6.22 6.35
CA ILE A 101 3.19 6.15 5.51
C ILE A 101 3.52 6.81 4.19
N VAL A 102 3.49 6.04 3.11
CA VAL A 102 3.66 6.55 1.76
C VAL A 102 2.32 7.10 1.28
N VAL A 103 2.29 8.37 0.88
CA VAL A 103 1.09 9.01 0.32
C VAL A 103 1.41 9.47 -1.09
N ASN A 104 1.09 8.61 -2.05
CA ASN A 104 1.62 8.62 -3.41
C ASN A 104 1.35 9.94 -4.14
N VAL A 105 0.08 10.30 -4.32
CA VAL A 105 -0.31 11.48 -5.11
C VAL A 105 -0.08 12.78 -4.32
N SER A 106 0.08 12.68 -3.00
CA SER A 106 0.59 13.79 -2.17
C SER A 106 2.11 13.96 -2.20
N ASN A 107 2.86 13.12 -2.94
CA ASN A 107 4.30 13.25 -3.13
C ASN A 107 5.10 13.29 -1.82
N LYS A 108 4.72 12.48 -0.83
CA LYS A 108 5.33 12.49 0.49
C LYS A 108 5.34 11.14 1.18
N ILE A 109 6.31 10.97 2.07
CA ILE A 109 6.31 9.95 3.12
C ILE A 109 6.03 10.67 4.43
N GLU A 110 4.88 10.40 5.04
CA GLU A 110 4.52 10.90 6.37
C GLU A 110 5.15 10.00 7.44
N VAL A 111 5.79 10.60 8.45
CA VAL A 111 6.48 9.86 9.52
C VAL A 111 5.86 10.19 10.86
N LEU A 112 5.35 9.17 11.54
CA LEU A 112 4.70 9.29 12.85
C LEU A 112 5.48 8.49 13.91
N ASP A 113 5.27 8.80 15.18
CA ASP A 113 5.63 7.91 16.28
C ASP A 113 4.70 6.68 16.24
N ALA A 114 5.28 5.48 16.22
CA ALA A 114 4.52 4.25 16.01
C ALA A 114 3.62 3.88 17.20
N LYS A 115 3.87 4.39 18.41
CA LYS A 115 3.05 4.05 19.60
C LYS A 115 1.88 5.00 19.78
N THR A 116 2.03 6.24 19.34
CA THR A 116 1.08 7.34 19.59
C THR A 116 0.43 7.88 18.32
N ALA A 117 0.91 7.51 17.12
CA ALA A 117 0.56 8.09 15.83
C ALA A 117 0.71 9.62 15.74
N LYS A 118 1.48 10.22 16.67
CA LYS A 118 1.83 11.64 16.61
C LYS A 118 2.83 11.89 15.50
N ARG A 119 2.58 12.90 14.69
CA ARG A 119 3.43 13.29 13.57
C ARG A 119 4.80 13.73 14.04
N ILE A 120 5.83 13.20 13.39
CA ILE A 120 7.23 13.59 13.56
C ILE A 120 7.61 14.57 12.45
N THR A 121 7.48 14.15 11.19
CA THR A 121 7.82 14.96 10.02
C THR A 121 7.19 14.39 8.75
N SER A 122 7.41 15.08 7.62
CA SER A 122 7.08 14.61 6.28
C SER A 122 8.30 14.74 5.38
N ILE A 123 8.59 13.70 4.59
CA ILE A 123 9.71 13.63 3.65
C ILE A 123 9.14 13.78 2.23
N PRO A 124 9.42 14.88 1.51
CA PRO A 124 8.97 15.06 0.15
C PRO A 124 9.61 14.04 -0.80
N LEU A 125 8.80 13.30 -1.54
CA LEU A 125 9.26 12.37 -2.58
C LEU A 125 8.17 12.20 -3.63
N GLN A 126 8.44 12.65 -4.85
CA GLN A 126 7.46 12.64 -5.93
C GLN A 126 6.99 11.21 -6.23
N ASN A 127 5.67 10.99 -6.22
CA ASN A 127 5.02 9.72 -6.52
C ASN A 127 5.77 8.50 -5.94
N CYS A 128 6.08 8.61 -4.65
CA CYS A 128 6.61 7.52 -3.86
C CYS A 128 5.63 6.33 -3.82
N ARG A 129 6.14 5.10 -3.79
CA ARG A 129 5.32 3.88 -3.87
C ARG A 129 5.49 2.98 -2.66
N TYR A 130 6.65 2.34 -2.51
CA TYR A 130 6.89 1.34 -1.46
C TYR A 130 8.15 1.63 -0.67
N LEU A 131 8.19 1.09 0.55
CA LEU A 131 9.31 1.19 1.48
C LEU A 131 9.97 -0.17 1.73
N ALA A 132 11.30 -0.19 1.83
CA ALA A 132 12.05 -1.31 2.41
C ALA A 132 13.04 -0.78 3.44
N PHE A 133 13.43 -1.59 4.43
CA PHE A 133 14.30 -1.14 5.51
C PHE A 133 15.46 -2.09 5.76
N LYS A 134 16.64 -1.54 6.03
CA LYS A 134 17.80 -2.29 6.49
C LYS A 134 18.77 -1.39 7.22
N ASN A 135 19.29 -1.84 8.37
CA ASN A 135 20.42 -1.23 9.09
C ASN A 135 20.31 0.31 9.28
N GLY A 136 19.15 0.80 9.73
CA GLY A 136 18.92 2.23 9.97
C GLY A 136 18.66 3.05 8.70
N LYS A 137 18.50 2.41 7.54
CA LYS A 137 18.11 3.03 6.28
C LYS A 137 16.72 2.59 5.85
N ALA A 138 15.98 3.53 5.27
CA ALA A 138 14.76 3.27 4.54
C ALA A 138 15.02 3.50 3.05
N TYR A 139 14.51 2.63 2.21
CA TYR A 139 14.58 2.72 0.76
C TYR A 139 13.18 2.98 0.24
N ALA A 140 13.00 3.97 -0.62
CA ALA A 140 11.68 4.31 -1.17
C ALA A 140 11.72 4.34 -2.70
N SER A 141 10.83 3.58 -3.35
CA SER A 141 10.64 3.64 -4.80
C SER A 141 9.82 4.87 -5.18
N SER A 142 10.13 5.45 -6.33
CA SER A 142 9.50 6.67 -6.85
C SER A 142 9.40 6.61 -8.37
N TYR A 143 8.25 7.02 -8.90
CA TYR A 143 8.06 7.14 -10.34
C TYR A 143 8.84 8.29 -10.98
N ALA A 144 9.39 9.21 -10.17
CA ALA A 144 10.14 10.39 -10.62
C ALA A 144 9.41 11.27 -11.66
N GLY A 145 8.08 11.19 -11.71
CA GLY A 145 7.22 11.90 -12.65
C GLY A 145 5.75 11.69 -12.28
N PRO A 146 4.81 12.44 -12.91
CA PRO A 146 3.39 12.43 -12.58
C PRO A 146 2.69 11.10 -12.86
N VAL A 147 1.53 10.88 -12.23
CA VAL A 147 0.63 9.74 -12.52
C VAL A 147 -0.15 10.06 -13.78
N ALA A 148 0.37 9.64 -14.93
CA ALA A 148 -0.28 9.82 -16.23
C ALA A 148 0.32 8.86 -17.26
N ILE A 149 -0.53 8.32 -18.15
CA ILE A 149 -0.06 7.56 -19.32
C ILE A 149 0.83 8.46 -20.17
N ASN A 150 2.11 8.14 -20.27
CA ASN A 150 3.09 8.94 -20.97
C ASN A 150 4.20 8.05 -21.57
N PRO A 151 4.23 7.86 -22.90
CA PRO A 151 5.29 7.13 -23.58
C PRO A 151 6.70 7.73 -23.35
N LYS A 152 6.78 9.00 -22.99
CA LYS A 152 8.01 9.73 -22.66
C LYS A 152 8.23 9.90 -21.15
N ALA A 153 7.54 9.12 -20.31
CA ALA A 153 7.75 9.14 -18.87
C ALA A 153 9.25 8.95 -18.54
N PRO A 154 9.79 9.67 -17.55
CA PRO A 154 11.15 9.43 -17.09
C PRO A 154 11.25 8.02 -16.48
N LYS A 155 12.48 7.50 -16.44
CA LYS A 155 12.76 6.33 -15.60
C LYS A 155 12.51 6.70 -14.13
N GLY A 156 12.07 5.72 -13.35
CA GLY A 156 11.90 5.91 -11.92
C GLY A 156 13.23 5.84 -11.17
N LYS A 157 13.13 5.96 -9.85
CA LYS A 157 14.28 5.91 -8.96
C LYS A 157 13.95 5.24 -7.64
N VAL A 158 14.99 4.81 -6.95
CA VAL A 158 14.95 4.48 -5.52
C VAL A 158 15.79 5.51 -4.77
N VAL A 159 15.27 6.01 -3.65
CA VAL A 159 16.01 6.88 -2.74
C VAL A 159 16.38 6.12 -1.46
N GLU A 160 17.54 6.41 -0.90
CA GLU A 160 17.96 5.97 0.42
C GLU A 160 17.78 7.11 1.42
N ILE A 161 17.08 6.83 2.52
CA ILE A 161 16.72 7.76 3.59
C ILE A 161 17.39 7.28 4.87
N ASP A 162 18.07 8.19 5.56
CA ASP A 162 18.55 7.92 6.91
C ASP A 162 17.38 7.98 7.92
N THR A 163 17.18 6.91 8.69
CA THR A 163 16.01 6.81 9.60
C THR A 163 16.15 7.62 10.89
N ALA A 164 17.36 8.11 11.20
CA ALA A 164 17.60 8.98 12.35
C ALA A 164 17.38 10.45 11.98
N SER A 165 18.01 10.93 10.90
CA SER A 165 17.84 12.31 10.42
C SER A 165 16.57 12.53 9.62
N LEU A 166 15.94 11.46 9.12
CA LEU A 166 14.76 11.49 8.25
C LEU A 166 14.98 12.30 6.97
N SER A 167 16.18 12.21 6.40
CA SER A 167 16.55 12.90 5.16
C SER A 167 17.09 11.93 4.10
N ILE A 168 16.75 12.24 2.84
CA ILE A 168 17.26 11.52 1.66
C ILE A 168 18.77 11.78 1.54
N GLN A 169 19.55 10.71 1.37
CA GLN A 169 21.01 10.72 1.30
C GLN A 169 21.53 10.42 -0.11
N ARG A 170 20.93 9.43 -0.77
CA ARG A 170 21.34 8.94 -2.09
C ARG A 170 20.11 8.61 -2.94
N GLU A 171 20.29 8.60 -4.25
CA GLU A 171 19.29 8.12 -5.20
C GLU A 171 19.95 7.30 -6.31
N VAL A 172 19.21 6.34 -6.87
CA VAL A 172 19.63 5.52 -8.01
C VAL A 172 18.49 5.39 -9.00
N VAL A 173 18.77 5.60 -10.28
CA VAL A 173 17.80 5.44 -11.37
C VAL A 173 17.62 3.94 -11.66
N VAL A 174 16.38 3.51 -11.85
CA VAL A 174 16.00 2.11 -12.13
C VAL A 174 15.13 2.01 -13.40
N GLY A 175 14.28 0.98 -13.53
CA GLY A 175 13.29 0.88 -14.60
C GLY A 175 12.16 1.89 -14.48
N TYR A 176 11.16 1.75 -15.34
CA TYR A 176 10.01 2.63 -15.38
C TYR A 176 8.99 2.24 -14.31
N GLN A 177 8.45 3.25 -13.63
CA GLN A 177 7.44 3.09 -12.58
C GLN A 177 7.78 1.95 -11.59
N PRO A 178 8.87 2.08 -10.82
CA PRO A 178 9.26 1.10 -9.82
C PRO A 178 8.20 1.00 -8.71
N GLU A 179 7.74 -0.21 -8.48
CA GLU A 179 6.70 -0.58 -7.52
C GLU A 179 7.37 -1.14 -6.24
N GLU A 180 6.99 -2.34 -5.81
CA GLU A 180 7.46 -2.91 -4.56
C GLU A 180 8.93 -3.33 -4.63
N MET A 181 9.57 -3.40 -3.45
CA MET A 181 10.97 -3.75 -3.31
C MET A 181 11.21 -4.72 -2.16
N GLU A 182 12.20 -5.60 -2.33
CA GLU A 182 12.64 -6.54 -1.29
C GLU A 182 14.16 -6.58 -1.17
N ILE A 183 14.65 -6.84 0.04
CA ILE A 183 16.08 -6.90 0.33
C ILE A 183 16.49 -8.34 0.61
N VAL A 184 17.43 -8.86 -0.19
CA VAL A 184 18.07 -10.17 0.02
C VAL A 184 19.57 -9.96 0.15
N GLY A 185 20.14 -10.34 1.29
CA GLY A 185 21.55 -10.09 1.59
C GLY A 185 21.87 -8.59 1.50
N ASN A 186 22.81 -8.20 0.62
CA ASN A 186 23.17 -6.80 0.38
C ASN A 186 22.55 -6.17 -0.88
N GLN A 187 21.56 -6.84 -1.47
CA GLN A 187 20.93 -6.41 -2.71
C GLN A 187 19.47 -6.01 -2.46
N LEU A 188 19.05 -4.94 -3.12
CA LEU A 188 17.66 -4.49 -3.17
C LEU A 188 17.10 -4.81 -4.56
N PHE A 189 16.02 -5.58 -4.60
CA PHE A 189 15.30 -5.98 -5.79
C PHE A 189 14.07 -5.11 -5.95
N VAL A 190 13.85 -4.55 -7.13
CA VAL A 190 12.79 -3.55 -7.40
C VAL A 190 11.97 -4.01 -8.60
N ALA A 191 10.68 -4.26 -8.41
CA ALA A 191 9.78 -4.59 -9.50
C ALA A 191 9.47 -3.34 -10.34
N ASN A 192 9.80 -3.33 -11.63
CA ASN A 192 9.49 -2.21 -12.52
C ASN A 192 8.25 -2.54 -13.34
N SER A 193 7.19 -1.75 -13.18
CA SER A 193 5.92 -1.98 -13.89
C SER A 193 5.94 -1.40 -15.31
N GLY A 194 6.46 -0.18 -15.46
CA GLY A 194 6.11 0.65 -16.61
C GLY A 194 4.61 0.86 -16.78
N GLY A 195 3.80 0.74 -15.72
CA GLY A 195 2.33 0.71 -15.77
C GLY A 195 1.70 1.94 -16.45
N TYR A 196 2.43 3.05 -16.49
CA TYR A 196 2.01 4.27 -17.18
C TYR A 196 2.60 4.43 -18.60
N LYS A 197 3.12 3.35 -19.18
CA LYS A 197 3.69 3.31 -20.53
C LYS A 197 2.94 2.39 -21.48
N ALA A 198 1.73 1.96 -21.12
CA ALA A 198 0.89 1.11 -21.96
C ALA A 198 0.88 1.61 -23.44
N PRO A 199 1.06 0.72 -24.43
CA PRO A 199 1.24 -0.73 -24.30
C PRO A 199 2.69 -1.20 -24.01
N ASP A 200 3.67 -0.28 -23.99
CA ASP A 200 5.11 -0.58 -23.83
C ASP A 200 5.53 -0.60 -22.35
N TYR A 201 4.96 -1.55 -21.59
CA TYR A 201 5.28 -1.75 -20.18
C TYR A 201 6.75 -2.11 -19.95
N ASP A 202 7.27 -1.83 -18.75
CA ASP A 202 8.55 -2.39 -18.30
C ASP A 202 8.33 -3.86 -17.92
N ASN A 203 9.39 -4.66 -17.97
CA ASN A 203 9.36 -6.09 -17.76
C ASN A 203 10.48 -6.62 -16.87
N THR A 204 11.09 -5.72 -16.08
CA THR A 204 12.33 -6.01 -15.37
C THR A 204 12.22 -5.88 -13.85
N VAL A 205 12.98 -6.71 -13.13
CA VAL A 205 13.36 -6.45 -11.75
C VAL A 205 14.77 -5.84 -11.72
N SER A 206 14.90 -4.62 -11.21
CA SER A 206 16.21 -3.97 -11.01
C SER A 206 16.89 -4.51 -9.75
N VAL A 207 18.19 -4.75 -9.80
CA VAL A 207 18.99 -5.21 -8.65
C VAL A 207 20.00 -4.12 -8.29
N ILE A 208 19.90 -3.55 -7.09
CA ILE A 208 20.76 -2.49 -6.58
C ILE A 208 21.70 -3.06 -5.52
N ASP A 209 22.99 -2.74 -5.58
CA ASP A 209 23.91 -2.99 -4.46
C ASP A 209 23.74 -1.92 -3.38
N LEU A 210 23.53 -2.30 -2.12
CA LEU A 210 23.27 -1.34 -1.04
C LEU A 210 24.54 -0.60 -0.55
N ASN A 211 25.74 -1.14 -0.78
CA ASN A 211 26.98 -0.47 -0.35
C ASN A 211 27.28 0.71 -1.28
N THR A 212 27.35 0.46 -2.59
CA THR A 212 27.62 1.50 -3.61
C THR A 212 26.37 2.30 -3.97
N PHE A 213 25.18 1.72 -3.75
CA PHE A 213 23.88 2.26 -4.16
C PHE A 213 23.79 2.53 -5.65
N THR A 214 24.17 1.51 -6.42
CA THR A 214 24.14 1.50 -7.89
C THR A 214 23.39 0.29 -8.40
N GLU A 215 22.67 0.43 -9.52
CA GLU A 215 22.04 -0.69 -10.21
C GLU A 215 23.13 -1.63 -10.79
N LEU A 216 23.14 -2.88 -10.34
CA LEU A 216 24.07 -3.90 -10.79
C LEU A 216 23.63 -4.54 -12.10
N LYS A 217 22.35 -4.91 -12.17
CA LYS A 217 21.74 -5.62 -13.31
C LYS A 217 20.23 -5.48 -13.29
N LYS A 218 19.62 -5.95 -14.37
CA LYS A 218 18.17 -6.16 -14.50
C LYS A 218 17.88 -7.61 -14.82
N ILE A 219 16.83 -8.14 -14.22
CA ILE A 219 16.30 -9.48 -14.46
C ILE A 219 15.04 -9.33 -15.32
N ASN A 220 15.01 -9.94 -16.50
CA ASN A 220 13.80 -9.98 -17.31
C ASN A 220 12.85 -11.02 -16.72
N VAL A 221 11.59 -10.63 -16.48
CA VAL A 221 10.59 -11.51 -15.86
C VAL A 221 9.33 -11.57 -16.74
N ALA A 222 8.49 -10.55 -16.65
CA ALA A 222 7.24 -10.40 -17.38
C ALA A 222 6.84 -8.93 -17.37
N ILE A 223 5.95 -8.51 -18.25
CA ILE A 223 5.48 -7.12 -18.32
C ILE A 223 4.73 -6.70 -17.04
N ASN A 224 4.73 -5.41 -16.73
CA ASN A 224 3.82 -4.80 -15.75
C ASN A 224 3.89 -5.47 -14.37
N LEU A 225 5.11 -5.58 -13.83
CA LEU A 225 5.35 -6.15 -12.51
C LEU A 225 4.80 -5.25 -11.40
N HIS A 226 4.39 -5.82 -10.26
CA HIS A 226 3.86 -5.05 -9.14
C HIS A 226 4.50 -5.41 -7.79
N HIS A 227 4.10 -6.55 -7.24
CA HIS A 227 4.56 -6.99 -5.92
C HIS A 227 5.80 -7.85 -6.03
N ILE A 228 6.64 -7.76 -5.01
CA ILE A 228 7.76 -8.67 -4.80
C ILE A 228 7.83 -9.00 -3.33
N LYS A 229 7.85 -10.30 -2.98
CA LYS A 229 8.02 -10.78 -1.60
C LYS A 229 9.13 -11.82 -1.57
N LYS A 230 10.01 -11.71 -0.58
CA LYS A 230 11.06 -12.70 -0.35
C LYS A 230 10.58 -13.76 0.63
N ASP A 231 11.01 -15.00 0.43
CA ASP A 231 10.94 -16.01 1.48
C ASP A 231 12.20 -16.01 2.36
N ASN A 232 12.35 -17.06 3.17
CA ASN A 232 13.53 -17.31 4.01
C ASN A 232 14.58 -18.19 3.33
N TYR A 233 14.32 -18.67 2.12
CA TYR A 233 15.10 -19.67 1.38
C TYR A 233 15.88 -19.06 0.20
N GLY A 234 15.73 -17.76 -0.04
CA GLY A 234 16.48 -17.01 -1.05
C GLY A 234 15.70 -16.82 -2.35
N ASP A 235 14.40 -17.13 -2.37
CA ASP A 235 13.54 -16.90 -3.52
C ASP A 235 12.72 -15.62 -3.36
N LEU A 236 12.37 -15.06 -4.52
CA LEU A 236 11.53 -13.88 -4.68
C LEU A 236 10.28 -14.27 -5.49
N TYR A 237 9.12 -14.02 -4.91
CA TYR A 237 7.81 -14.16 -5.54
C TYR A 237 7.45 -12.81 -6.14
N VAL A 238 7.23 -12.75 -7.46
CA VAL A 238 7.01 -11.50 -8.21
C VAL A 238 5.72 -11.57 -9.02
N THR A 239 4.83 -10.60 -8.83
CA THR A 239 3.56 -10.56 -9.58
C THR A 239 3.68 -9.73 -10.85
N SER A 240 3.02 -10.20 -11.91
CA SER A 240 2.74 -9.46 -13.14
C SER A 240 1.24 -9.23 -13.26
N ARG A 241 0.85 -8.01 -13.64
CA ARG A 241 -0.53 -7.65 -13.97
C ARG A 241 -0.91 -8.02 -15.42
N GLY A 242 0.04 -8.46 -16.23
CA GLY A 242 -0.17 -8.67 -17.66
C GLY A 242 -0.46 -7.37 -18.41
N ASP A 243 -1.17 -7.46 -19.53
CA ASP A 243 -1.57 -6.31 -20.35
C ASP A 243 -3.05 -5.93 -20.20
N TYR A 244 -3.82 -6.65 -19.38
CA TYR A 244 -5.29 -6.56 -19.23
C TYR A 244 -6.11 -7.00 -20.46
N TYR A 245 -5.48 -7.60 -21.47
CA TYR A 245 -6.09 -8.08 -22.70
C TYR A 245 -5.72 -9.53 -23.01
N ASN A 246 -4.53 -9.75 -23.58
CA ASN A 246 -4.11 -11.03 -24.16
C ASN A 246 -3.01 -11.71 -23.35
N VAL A 247 -2.24 -10.93 -22.59
CA VAL A 247 -1.24 -11.43 -21.65
C VAL A 247 -1.85 -11.44 -20.26
N PRO A 248 -2.18 -12.61 -19.69
CA PRO A 248 -2.80 -12.69 -18.38
C PRO A 248 -1.83 -12.31 -17.26
N SER A 249 -2.40 -11.97 -16.10
CA SER A 249 -1.65 -11.83 -14.85
C SER A 249 -1.04 -13.16 -14.42
N SER A 250 0.16 -13.13 -13.85
CA SER A 250 0.79 -14.31 -13.27
C SER A 250 1.72 -14.01 -12.09
N LEU A 251 2.09 -15.05 -11.35
CA LEU A 251 3.07 -15.06 -10.28
C LEU A 251 4.31 -15.82 -10.75
N TYR A 252 5.48 -15.22 -10.56
CA TYR A 252 6.79 -15.78 -10.93
C TYR A 252 7.65 -16.02 -9.69
N LEU A 253 8.45 -17.09 -9.71
CA LEU A 253 9.47 -17.37 -8.72
C LEU A 253 10.85 -17.06 -9.31
N ILE A 254 11.66 -16.31 -8.58
CA ILE A 254 13.02 -15.92 -8.99
C ILE A 254 14.00 -16.34 -7.90
N ASP A 255 15.08 -17.01 -8.29
CA ASP A 255 16.24 -17.22 -7.41
C ASP A 255 16.98 -15.88 -7.24
N ALA A 256 17.06 -15.35 -6.02
CA ALA A 256 17.68 -14.05 -5.79
C ALA A 256 19.20 -14.06 -6.03
N ALA A 257 19.88 -15.19 -5.77
CA ALA A 257 21.33 -15.30 -5.89
C ALA A 257 21.78 -15.29 -7.35
N THR A 258 21.10 -16.05 -8.21
CA THR A 258 21.42 -16.12 -9.65
C THR A 258 20.71 -15.02 -10.45
N GLY A 259 19.52 -14.59 -9.99
CA GLY A 259 18.61 -13.74 -10.75
C GLY A 259 17.92 -14.48 -11.88
N THR A 260 17.68 -15.78 -11.74
CA THR A 260 17.00 -16.62 -12.75
C THR A 260 15.55 -16.84 -12.36
N VAL A 261 14.63 -16.72 -13.32
CA VAL A 261 13.23 -17.12 -13.16
C VAL A 261 13.17 -18.64 -13.10
N LYS A 262 12.78 -19.20 -11.94
CA LYS A 262 12.67 -20.63 -11.67
C LYS A 262 11.35 -21.21 -12.20
N LYS A 263 10.27 -20.43 -12.04
CA LYS A 263 8.90 -20.92 -12.23
C LYS A 263 7.95 -19.79 -12.58
N ASP A 264 6.99 -20.10 -13.44
CA ASP A 264 5.74 -19.34 -13.63
C ASP A 264 4.60 -20.21 -13.05
N PHE A 265 3.83 -19.67 -12.11
CA PHE A 265 2.72 -20.38 -11.48
C PHE A 265 1.45 -20.37 -12.34
N HIS A 266 1.40 -19.54 -13.40
CA HIS A 266 0.20 -19.28 -14.22
C HIS A 266 -1.02 -18.92 -13.36
N LEU A 267 -0.78 -18.08 -12.36
CA LEU A 267 -1.71 -17.78 -11.28
C LEU A 267 -1.81 -16.26 -11.11
N SER A 268 -3.00 -15.72 -11.32
CA SER A 268 -3.23 -14.30 -11.02
C SER A 268 -3.15 -14.06 -9.52
N VAL A 269 -2.28 -13.12 -9.14
CA VAL A 269 -2.08 -12.64 -7.78
C VAL A 269 -2.03 -11.13 -7.81
N SER A 270 -3.00 -10.50 -7.14
CA SER A 270 -3.11 -9.05 -7.05
C SER A 270 -2.38 -8.49 -5.84
N GLU A 271 -2.31 -9.25 -4.73
CA GLU A 271 -1.54 -8.94 -3.52
C GLU A 271 -1.23 -10.25 -2.78
N MET A 272 -0.14 -10.25 -2.00
CA MET A 272 0.32 -11.41 -1.25
C MET A 272 1.08 -11.03 0.02
N THR A 273 1.09 -11.94 0.99
CA THR A 273 1.93 -11.83 2.18
C THR A 273 2.54 -13.18 2.55
N ILE A 274 3.77 -13.18 3.05
CA ILE A 274 4.47 -14.39 3.47
C ILE A 274 4.60 -14.39 4.99
N VAL A 275 4.01 -15.40 5.63
CA VAL A 275 4.06 -15.62 7.08
C VAL A 275 4.26 -17.10 7.35
N ASN A 276 5.23 -17.43 8.22
CA ASN A 276 5.52 -18.81 8.65
C ASN A 276 5.64 -19.81 7.48
N ASP A 277 6.47 -19.46 6.49
CA ASP A 277 6.73 -20.24 5.27
C ASP A 277 5.48 -20.51 4.39
N LYS A 278 4.40 -19.73 4.57
CA LYS A 278 3.22 -19.75 3.73
C LYS A 278 3.04 -18.39 3.06
N LEU A 279 2.90 -18.40 1.75
CA LEU A 279 2.47 -17.25 0.96
C LEU A 279 0.96 -17.31 0.81
N TYR A 280 0.27 -16.37 1.46
CA TYR A 280 -1.17 -16.16 1.34
C TYR A 280 -1.43 -15.13 0.26
N PHE A 281 -2.37 -15.39 -0.63
CA PHE A 281 -2.67 -14.48 -1.73
C PHE A 281 -4.15 -14.40 -2.06
N TYR A 282 -4.50 -13.31 -2.74
CA TYR A 282 -5.68 -13.25 -3.58
C TYR A 282 -5.32 -12.66 -4.95
N GLY A 283 -6.16 -12.93 -5.94
CA GLY A 283 -6.19 -12.24 -7.22
C GLY A 283 -7.58 -11.70 -7.52
N ASN A 284 -7.63 -10.59 -8.24
CA ASN A 284 -8.84 -9.96 -8.75
C ASN A 284 -8.56 -9.43 -10.17
N GLU A 285 -8.30 -10.35 -11.10
CA GLU A 285 -7.84 -10.04 -12.45
C GLU A 285 -8.97 -9.47 -13.29
N PHE A 286 -8.76 -8.31 -13.91
CA PHE A 286 -9.68 -7.74 -14.89
C PHE A 286 -9.19 -7.98 -16.31
N ASN A 287 -10.10 -8.29 -17.22
CA ASN A 287 -9.80 -8.45 -18.63
C ASN A 287 -10.74 -7.61 -19.52
N TYR A 288 -10.15 -6.70 -20.31
CA TYR A 288 -10.90 -5.81 -21.21
C TYR A 288 -11.55 -6.52 -22.39
N ASN A 289 -11.10 -7.71 -22.81
CA ASN A 289 -11.78 -8.45 -23.89
C ASN A 289 -13.11 -9.06 -23.40
N THR A 290 -13.16 -9.49 -22.13
CA THR A 290 -14.35 -10.15 -21.54
C THR A 290 -15.20 -9.23 -20.68
N HIS A 291 -14.67 -8.06 -20.28
CA HIS A 291 -15.28 -7.14 -19.32
C HIS A 291 -15.65 -7.82 -17.99
N SER A 292 -14.82 -8.76 -17.55
CA SER A 292 -15.08 -9.57 -16.35
C SER A 292 -13.88 -9.59 -15.42
N TYR A 293 -14.17 -9.81 -14.13
CA TYR A 293 -13.18 -10.06 -13.09
C TYR A 293 -13.10 -11.54 -12.77
N LYS A 294 -11.88 -12.05 -12.56
CA LYS A 294 -11.63 -13.40 -12.06
C LYS A 294 -10.95 -13.32 -10.70
N LYS A 295 -11.63 -13.84 -9.68
CA LYS A 295 -11.08 -13.94 -8.33
C LYS A 295 -10.33 -15.26 -8.12
N THR A 296 -9.21 -15.19 -7.45
CA THR A 296 -8.40 -16.34 -7.02
C THR A 296 -8.00 -16.14 -5.56
N PHE A 297 -7.86 -17.23 -4.83
CA PHE A 297 -7.42 -17.23 -3.43
C PHE A 297 -6.55 -18.47 -3.23
N GLY A 298 -5.63 -18.42 -2.27
CA GLY A 298 -4.91 -19.63 -1.90
C GLY A 298 -3.69 -19.41 -1.04
N ILE A 299 -2.99 -20.53 -0.85
CA ILE A 299 -1.77 -20.62 -0.05
C ILE A 299 -0.74 -21.41 -0.86
N ILE A 300 0.46 -20.85 -0.97
CA ILE A 300 1.65 -21.55 -1.47
C ILE A 300 2.56 -21.84 -0.28
N ASP A 301 3.00 -23.09 -0.15
CA ASP A 301 4.10 -23.45 0.74
C ASP A 301 5.40 -23.01 0.06
N VAL A 302 6.09 -22.03 0.65
CA VAL A 302 7.25 -21.41 -0.02
C VAL A 302 8.48 -22.30 0.01
N LYS A 303 8.52 -23.30 0.90
CA LYS A 303 9.64 -24.24 1.02
C LYS A 303 9.59 -25.32 -0.06
N THR A 304 8.38 -25.77 -0.41
CA THR A 304 8.15 -26.77 -1.46
C THR A 304 7.76 -26.16 -2.80
N GLU A 305 7.50 -24.85 -2.81
CA GLU A 305 7.05 -24.06 -3.95
C GLU A 305 5.73 -24.59 -4.55
N GLN A 306 4.90 -25.26 -3.75
CA GLN A 306 3.64 -25.87 -4.17
C GLN A 306 2.43 -25.09 -3.67
N ILE A 307 1.40 -25.02 -4.51
CA ILE A 307 0.08 -24.55 -4.09
C ILE A 307 -0.52 -25.64 -3.19
N ILE A 308 -0.70 -25.32 -1.92
CA ILE A 308 -1.23 -26.25 -0.90
C ILE A 308 -2.71 -25.99 -0.60
N ALA A 309 -3.24 -24.82 -0.96
CA ALA A 309 -4.66 -24.50 -0.88
C ALA A 309 -5.06 -23.54 -2.00
N ASN A 310 -6.28 -23.71 -2.52
CA ASN A 310 -6.92 -22.84 -3.51
C ASN A 310 -8.05 -21.99 -2.90
N ARG A 311 -8.05 -21.85 -1.57
CA ARG A 311 -8.90 -20.98 -0.75
C ARG A 311 -8.15 -20.62 0.53
N ILE A 312 -8.57 -19.54 1.19
CA ILE A 312 -8.04 -19.09 2.48
C ILE A 312 -9.13 -18.85 3.54
N PHE A 313 -10.40 -18.93 3.16
CA PHE A 313 -11.56 -18.80 4.03
C PHE A 313 -12.75 -19.62 3.52
N ASP A 314 -13.78 -19.72 4.36
CA ASP A 314 -15.02 -20.41 4.02
C ASP A 314 -15.67 -19.85 2.75
N LYS A 315 -16.26 -20.76 1.95
CA LYS A 315 -16.71 -20.47 0.57
C LYS A 315 -17.66 -19.27 0.47
N GLU A 316 -18.51 -19.06 1.46
CA GLU A 316 -19.48 -17.95 1.45
C GLU A 316 -18.80 -16.56 1.34
N TYR A 317 -17.56 -16.44 1.82
CA TYR A 317 -16.81 -15.19 1.77
C TYR A 317 -16.13 -14.94 0.42
N GLU A 318 -15.95 -15.97 -0.42
CA GLU A 318 -15.46 -15.80 -1.79
C GLU A 318 -16.38 -14.87 -2.58
N ASP A 319 -17.69 -14.98 -2.37
CA ASP A 319 -18.71 -14.18 -3.05
C ASP A 319 -19.10 -12.92 -2.26
N ALA A 320 -19.02 -12.97 -0.93
CA ALA A 320 -19.33 -11.82 -0.09
C ALA A 320 -18.32 -10.68 -0.27
N ILE A 321 -17.03 -11.01 -0.37
CA ILE A 321 -15.96 -10.06 -0.68
C ILE A 321 -16.03 -9.70 -2.15
N LYS A 322 -16.49 -8.49 -2.46
CA LYS A 322 -16.76 -8.07 -3.84
C LYS A 322 -15.47 -7.75 -4.58
N THR A 323 -14.60 -6.98 -3.95
CA THR A 323 -13.38 -6.47 -4.53
C THR A 323 -12.26 -6.61 -3.50
N PRO A 324 -11.64 -7.79 -3.38
CA PRO A 324 -10.53 -7.97 -2.45
C PRO A 324 -9.40 -7.01 -2.82
N TYR A 325 -8.82 -6.33 -1.82
CA TYR A 325 -7.92 -5.20 -2.06
C TYR A 325 -6.68 -5.13 -1.15
N GLY A 326 -6.62 -5.95 -0.11
CA GLY A 326 -5.50 -6.01 0.82
C GLY A 326 -5.57 -7.28 1.64
N ILE A 327 -4.41 -7.88 1.91
CA ILE A 327 -4.29 -9.09 2.73
C ILE A 327 -3.13 -8.96 3.71
N ALA A 328 -3.36 -9.36 4.96
CA ALA A 328 -2.32 -9.48 5.97
C ALA A 328 -2.59 -10.72 6.83
N VAL A 329 -1.54 -11.32 7.39
CA VAL A 329 -1.67 -12.44 8.32
C VAL A 329 -0.94 -12.08 9.61
N ASN A 330 -1.61 -12.24 10.74
CA ASN A 330 -0.99 -12.06 12.05
C ASN A 330 0.08 -13.14 12.24
N PRO A 331 1.38 -12.81 12.41
CA PRO A 331 2.44 -13.80 12.45
C PRO A 331 2.42 -14.69 13.71
N ILE A 332 1.65 -14.31 14.73
CA ILE A 332 1.54 -15.07 15.99
C ILE A 332 0.30 -15.95 15.98
N THR A 333 -0.87 -15.38 15.69
CA THR A 333 -2.15 -16.13 15.74
C THR A 333 -2.48 -16.83 14.43
N GLU A 334 -1.82 -16.44 13.34
CA GLU A 334 -2.16 -16.80 11.96
C GLU A 334 -3.58 -16.38 11.54
N ASP A 335 -4.20 -15.45 12.26
CA ASP A 335 -5.42 -14.79 11.78
C ASP A 335 -5.18 -14.11 10.43
N ILE A 336 -6.13 -14.26 9.52
CA ILE A 336 -6.09 -13.73 8.16
C ILE A 336 -6.98 -12.50 8.11
N TYR A 337 -6.40 -11.36 7.74
CA TYR A 337 -7.11 -10.12 7.46
C TYR A 337 -7.24 -9.93 5.96
N MET A 338 -8.44 -9.58 5.51
CA MET A 338 -8.75 -9.31 4.12
C MET A 338 -9.59 -8.04 4.03
N THR A 339 -9.28 -7.16 3.08
CA THR A 339 -10.08 -5.96 2.85
C THR A 339 -10.93 -6.08 1.58
N ASP A 340 -12.08 -5.41 1.59
CA ASP A 340 -12.98 -5.30 0.45
C ASP A 340 -13.16 -3.81 0.10
N ALA A 341 -12.64 -3.40 -1.05
CA ALA A 341 -12.83 -2.04 -1.58
C ALA A 341 -14.23 -1.81 -2.16
N ARG A 342 -15.04 -2.87 -2.27
CA ARG A 342 -16.43 -2.87 -2.78
C ARG A 342 -16.52 -2.28 -4.18
N ASN A 343 -16.94 -1.02 -4.29
CA ASN A 343 -17.16 -0.29 -5.53
C ASN A 343 -16.17 0.86 -5.72
N TYR A 344 -15.11 0.92 -4.91
CA TYR A 344 -14.11 1.98 -4.88
C TYR A 344 -14.65 3.37 -4.53
N VAL A 345 -15.90 3.50 -4.06
CA VAL A 345 -16.53 4.80 -3.76
C VAL A 345 -17.04 4.83 -2.32
N SER A 346 -17.77 3.79 -1.93
CA SER A 346 -18.23 3.60 -0.57
C SER A 346 -17.07 3.22 0.35
N MET A 347 -17.26 3.39 1.67
CA MET A 347 -16.33 2.80 2.64
C MET A 347 -16.23 1.30 2.43
N GLY A 348 -15.00 0.79 2.54
CA GLY A 348 -14.70 -0.63 2.41
C GLY A 348 -14.89 -1.38 3.72
N PHE A 349 -14.70 -2.69 3.66
CA PHE A 349 -14.72 -3.56 4.83
C PHE A 349 -13.36 -4.16 5.11
N LEU A 350 -13.11 -4.42 6.39
CA LEU A 350 -12.07 -5.28 6.89
C LEU A 350 -12.71 -6.54 7.48
N TYR A 351 -12.27 -7.69 7.00
CA TYR A 351 -12.65 -9.01 7.48
C TYR A 351 -11.50 -9.63 8.24
N CYS A 352 -11.83 -10.40 9.29
CA CYS A 352 -10.89 -11.23 10.04
C CYS A 352 -11.38 -12.67 10.04
N PHE A 353 -10.50 -13.57 9.66
CA PHE A 353 -10.68 -15.02 9.72
C PHE A 353 -9.62 -15.62 10.65
N ASP A 354 -9.93 -16.73 11.30
CA ASP A 354 -8.93 -17.49 12.02
C ASP A 354 -7.95 -18.19 11.06
N LYS A 355 -6.94 -18.85 11.62
CA LYS A 355 -5.92 -19.59 10.85
C LYS A 355 -6.46 -20.72 9.97
N ASN A 356 -7.68 -21.18 10.20
CA ASN A 356 -8.35 -22.21 9.41
C ASN A 356 -9.29 -21.61 8.36
N GLY A 357 -9.41 -20.27 8.32
CA GLY A 357 -10.28 -19.57 7.40
C GLY A 357 -11.72 -19.38 7.90
N HIS A 358 -11.99 -19.65 9.17
CA HIS A 358 -13.31 -19.43 9.75
C HIS A 358 -13.49 -17.96 10.14
N PHE A 359 -14.64 -17.41 9.81
CA PHE A 359 -14.94 -16.00 10.10
C PHE A 359 -14.93 -15.71 11.61
N LYS A 360 -14.22 -14.64 11.99
CA LYS A 360 -14.21 -14.12 13.36
C LYS A 360 -15.07 -12.86 13.48
N TRP A 361 -14.81 -11.86 12.62
CA TRP A 361 -15.50 -10.58 12.66
C TRP A 361 -15.28 -9.77 11.39
N LYS A 362 -16.09 -8.72 11.21
CA LYS A 362 -15.86 -7.67 10.22
C LYS A 362 -16.16 -6.30 10.80
N THR A 363 -15.49 -5.29 10.27
CA THR A 363 -15.79 -3.88 10.54
C THR A 363 -15.68 -3.07 9.26
N GLU A 364 -16.39 -1.94 9.21
CA GLU A 364 -16.17 -0.95 8.15
C GLU A 364 -14.82 -0.26 8.38
N GLY A 365 -14.10 0.04 7.30
CA GLY A 365 -12.86 0.83 7.30
C GLY A 365 -13.08 2.22 6.72
N GLY A 366 -12.05 2.80 6.13
CA GLY A 366 -12.14 3.99 5.29
C GLY A 366 -12.48 3.66 3.83
N ASN A 367 -12.24 4.62 2.92
CA ASN A 367 -12.40 4.40 1.49
C ASN A 367 -11.17 3.66 0.94
N ILE A 368 -11.40 2.50 0.31
CA ILE A 368 -10.35 1.63 -0.25
C ILE A 368 -9.30 1.22 0.83
N PRO A 369 -9.70 0.46 1.86
CA PRO A 369 -8.77 -0.13 2.84
C PRO A 369 -7.84 -1.13 2.16
N ALA A 370 -6.53 -1.03 2.37
CA ALA A 370 -5.56 -1.77 1.58
C ALA A 370 -4.33 -2.25 2.37
N HIS A 371 -3.69 -1.36 3.13
CA HIS A 371 -2.33 -1.61 3.65
C HIS A 371 -2.31 -1.73 5.16
N PHE A 372 -1.55 -2.70 5.67
CA PHE A 372 -1.49 -3.03 7.09
C PHE A 372 -0.09 -2.81 7.65
N ALA A 373 0.01 -2.33 8.89
CA ALA A 373 1.25 -2.37 9.66
C ALA A 373 0.99 -2.82 11.10
N PHE A 374 1.47 -4.02 11.46
CA PHE A 374 1.40 -4.53 12.83
C PHE A 374 2.27 -3.71 13.77
N LEU A 375 1.70 -3.34 14.92
CA LEU A 375 2.38 -2.64 16.01
C LEU A 375 2.69 -3.62 17.13
N TYR A 376 3.98 -3.86 17.38
CA TYR A 376 4.46 -4.66 18.51
C TYR A 376 4.52 -3.80 19.79
N LYS A 377 4.41 -4.46 20.96
CA LYS A 377 4.35 -3.80 22.29
C LYS A 377 5.65 -3.05 22.67
#